data_AF-A0A4Y8YVD4-F1
#
_entry.id   AF-A0A4Y8YVD4-F1
#
_cell.length_a   1.000
_cell.length_b   1.000
_cell.length_c   1.000
_cell.angle_alpha   90.00
_cell.angle_beta   90.00
_cell.angle_gamma   90.00
#
_symmetry.space_group_name_H-M   'P 1'
#
loop_
_entity.id
_entity.type
_entity.pdbx_description
1 polymer ?
#
loop_
_entity_poly.entity_id
_entity_poly.type
_entity_poly.pdbx_seq_one_letter_code
_entity_poly.pdbx_strand_id
1 'polypeptide(L)'
;MSRVRRVVATCALIAATGFAAIACGSEEPTGTASPPTTSAAAAPSANGYTDSDGGSGPGPTGEIPYVTALPTIPVEQGVPAVPPAPNRDDVNVDARDYEQPGGQYFFQSPSGNVFCGFNSSNAPGTIVGCQVRYSVPGNTGRECANAANNTYGVKINQDDTVEQICTNQGIFVGDPSSGEPRILEYGQVIGVTGTFCRSTEGGIACYSGDHGFVISRDINIAF
;
A
#
# COMPACT_ATOMS: atom_id res chain seq x y z
N MET A 1 -36.26 -61.79 -5.25
CA MET A 1 -36.29 -61.59 -3.79
C MET A 1 -36.16 -60.11 -3.51
N SER A 2 -37.25 -59.51 -3.03
CA SER A 2 -37.40 -58.09 -2.74
C SER A 2 -36.56 -57.65 -1.54
N ARG A 3 -36.01 -56.43 -1.59
CA ARG A 3 -36.19 -55.46 -0.49
C ARG A 3 -36.07 -54.02 -0.99
N VAL A 4 -37.22 -53.37 -0.99
CA VAL A 4 -37.45 -51.92 -1.09
C VAL A 4 -37.50 -51.36 0.33
N ARG A 5 -36.82 -50.23 0.59
CA ARG A 5 -37.18 -49.08 1.47
C ARG A 5 -36.27 -47.92 1.00
N ARG A 6 -36.64 -46.78 0.40
CA ARG A 6 -37.75 -45.81 0.46
C ARG A 6 -37.91 -45.10 1.82
N VAL A 7 -38.03 -43.75 1.73
CA VAL A 7 -38.67 -42.76 2.67
C VAL A 7 -37.71 -42.18 3.74
N VAL A 8 -37.60 -40.86 4.05
CA VAL A 8 -38.29 -39.57 3.74
C VAL A 8 -37.39 -38.44 4.32
N ALA A 9 -37.09 -37.35 3.61
CA ALA A 9 -37.76 -36.04 3.50
C ALA A 9 -37.75 -35.10 4.74
N THR A 10 -37.40 -33.84 4.45
CA THR A 10 -37.87 -32.56 5.06
C THR A 10 -37.27 -32.09 6.38
N CYS A 11 -36.68 -30.88 6.36
CA CYS A 11 -37.22 -29.69 7.03
C CYS A 11 -36.42 -28.43 6.65
N ALA A 12 -37.02 -27.61 5.79
CA ALA A 12 -36.64 -26.22 5.58
C ALA A 12 -37.40 -25.36 6.59
N LEU A 13 -36.68 -24.55 7.36
CA LEU A 13 -37.21 -23.50 8.23
C LEU A 13 -36.11 -22.46 8.41
N ILE A 14 -36.18 -21.34 7.68
CA ILE A 14 -35.52 -20.11 8.08
C ILE A 14 -36.58 -19.01 8.07
N ALA A 15 -36.84 -18.52 9.27
CA ALA A 15 -37.80 -17.48 9.59
C ALA A 15 -37.37 -16.14 9.00
N ALA A 16 -38.32 -15.45 8.38
CA ALA A 16 -38.20 -14.06 8.01
C ALA A 16 -38.45 -13.19 9.26
N THR A 17 -37.41 -12.55 9.79
CA THR A 17 -37.54 -11.48 10.76
C THR A 17 -37.44 -10.13 10.05
N GLY A 18 -38.60 -9.52 9.82
CA GLY A 18 -38.70 -8.12 9.45
C GLY A 18 -38.37 -7.23 10.65
N PHE A 19 -37.42 -6.31 10.48
CA PHE A 19 -37.24 -5.19 11.39
C PHE A 19 -37.94 -3.96 10.81
N ALA A 20 -38.90 -3.47 11.60
CA ALA A 20 -39.69 -2.29 11.33
C ALA A 20 -38.85 -1.02 11.45
N ALA A 21 -39.10 -0.10 10.52
CA ALA A 21 -38.63 1.28 10.57
C ALA A 21 -39.28 2.01 11.76
N ILE A 22 -38.47 2.72 12.54
CA ILE A 22 -38.92 3.77 13.45
C ILE A 22 -38.27 5.07 12.96
N ALA A 23 -39.12 5.97 12.49
CA ALA A 23 -38.80 7.34 12.16
C ALA A 23 -38.93 8.22 13.43
N CYS A 24 -38.33 9.42 13.33
CA CYS A 24 -38.58 10.65 14.09
C CYS A 24 -37.61 10.98 15.24
N GLY A 25 -37.00 12.17 15.14
CA GLY A 25 -36.24 12.80 16.22
C GLY A 25 -35.30 13.90 15.72
N SER A 26 -35.84 15.04 15.32
CA SER A 26 -35.10 16.26 14.96
C SER A 26 -34.71 17.02 16.23
N GLU A 27 -33.41 17.27 16.47
CA GLU A 27 -32.94 18.31 17.39
C GLU A 27 -31.65 18.96 16.83
N GLU A 28 -31.78 20.20 16.36
CA GLU A 28 -30.69 21.16 16.16
C GLU A 28 -30.15 21.62 17.52
N PRO A 29 -28.83 21.82 17.65
CA PRO A 29 -28.30 22.85 18.53
C PRO A 29 -27.69 23.98 17.70
N THR A 30 -28.38 25.12 17.81
CA THR A 30 -27.93 26.47 17.51
C THR A 30 -26.61 26.81 18.23
N GLY A 31 -25.65 27.35 17.46
CA GLY A 31 -24.78 28.46 17.87
C GLY A 31 -23.52 28.14 18.70
N THR A 32 -22.36 28.59 18.21
CA THR A 32 -21.78 29.90 18.58
C THR A 32 -20.34 30.04 18.07
N ALA A 33 -20.11 31.14 17.33
CA ALA A 33 -18.89 31.94 17.17
C ALA A 33 -17.55 31.30 16.77
N SER A 34 -17.09 31.69 15.58
CA SER A 34 -15.67 31.81 15.22
C SER A 34 -14.95 32.86 16.10
N PRO A 35 -13.67 32.65 16.45
CA PRO A 35 -12.72 33.75 16.60
C PRO A 35 -12.00 34.04 15.28
N PRO A 36 -11.69 35.32 14.97
CA PRO A 36 -10.80 35.65 13.86
C PRO A 36 -9.32 35.63 14.27
N THR A 37 -8.49 35.68 13.23
CA THR A 37 -7.32 36.58 13.02
C THR A 37 -5.92 35.96 12.90
N THR A 38 -5.31 36.30 11.75
CA THR A 38 -3.90 36.67 11.47
C THR A 38 -2.80 35.60 11.52
N SER A 39 -2.23 35.27 10.35
CA SER A 39 -1.01 35.86 9.75
C SER A 39 0.29 35.40 10.39
N ALA A 40 1.08 34.63 9.64
CA ALA A 40 2.29 35.16 8.99
C ALA A 40 2.93 34.07 8.12
N ALA A 41 3.20 34.43 6.87
CA ALA A 41 4.06 33.71 5.95
C ALA A 41 5.53 33.93 6.30
N ALA A 42 6.38 32.93 6.08
CA ALA A 42 7.81 33.13 5.82
C ALA A 42 8.35 32.01 4.91
N ALA A 43 8.76 32.41 3.71
CA ALA A 43 9.71 31.75 2.83
C ALA A 43 10.48 32.86 2.10
N PRO A 44 11.61 32.60 1.42
CA PRO A 44 12.81 31.85 1.80
C PRO A 44 14.02 32.83 1.93
N SER A 45 15.14 32.40 2.52
CA SER A 45 16.45 33.09 2.39
C SER A 45 17.40 32.12 1.69
N ALA A 46 17.76 32.33 0.43
CA ALA A 46 18.69 33.33 -0.13
C ALA A 46 20.04 32.65 -0.46
N ASN A 47 20.35 32.71 -1.75
CA ASN A 47 21.51 32.15 -2.42
C ASN A 47 22.82 32.73 -1.86
N GLY A 48 23.78 31.86 -1.57
CA GLY A 48 25.18 32.23 -1.35
C GLY A 48 26.02 31.79 -2.56
N TYR A 49 26.08 32.64 -3.58
CA TYR A 49 27.19 32.64 -4.54
C TYR A 49 28.29 33.54 -3.97
N THR A 50 29.50 33.02 -3.87
CA THR A 50 30.72 33.83 -3.78
C THR A 50 31.65 33.41 -4.89
N ASP A 51 31.74 34.30 -5.89
CA ASP A 51 32.86 34.44 -6.80
C ASP A 51 34.15 34.70 -6.03
N SER A 52 35.26 34.11 -6.47
CA SER A 52 36.60 34.66 -6.28
C SER A 52 37.51 34.14 -7.39
N ASP A 53 37.69 35.00 -8.38
CA ASP A 53 38.78 35.02 -9.35
C ASP A 53 40.15 35.18 -8.68
N GLY A 54 41.17 34.63 -9.34
CA GLY A 54 42.48 35.30 -9.43
C GLY A 54 43.69 34.48 -9.01
N GLY A 55 44.53 34.11 -9.99
CA GLY A 55 45.94 33.80 -9.72
C GLY A 55 46.66 32.94 -10.76
N SER A 56 46.97 33.50 -11.92
CA SER A 56 47.94 32.92 -12.87
C SER A 56 49.39 33.27 -12.48
N GLY A 57 50.30 32.29 -12.53
CA GLY A 57 51.76 32.47 -12.49
C GLY A 57 52.47 31.25 -13.13
N PRO A 58 53.56 31.39 -13.92
CA PRO A 58 53.97 30.38 -14.89
C PRO A 58 55.20 29.52 -14.52
N GLY A 59 55.07 28.19 -14.75
CA GLY A 59 56.08 27.22 -15.25
C GLY A 59 57.24 26.75 -14.34
N PRO A 60 58.02 25.72 -14.74
CA PRO A 60 57.71 24.54 -15.58
C PRO A 60 58.31 23.20 -15.01
N THR A 61 58.20 22.13 -15.81
CA THR A 61 58.90 20.81 -15.79
C THR A 61 58.44 19.69 -14.84
N GLY A 62 57.92 18.62 -15.44
CA GLY A 62 58.08 17.25 -14.94
C GLY A 62 56.80 16.41 -14.93
N GLU A 63 56.87 15.25 -15.59
CA GLU A 63 55.99 14.07 -15.49
C GLU A 63 54.65 14.01 -16.25
N ILE A 64 54.70 13.19 -17.32
CA ILE A 64 53.69 12.21 -17.80
C ILE A 64 52.27 12.28 -17.17
N PRO A 65 51.20 12.48 -17.98
CA PRO A 65 49.84 12.36 -17.47
C PRO A 65 49.50 10.87 -17.29
N TYR A 66 49.53 10.40 -16.05
CA TYR A 66 48.68 9.28 -15.66
C TYR A 66 47.23 9.77 -15.74
N VAL A 67 46.48 9.27 -16.72
CA VAL A 67 45.03 9.43 -16.77
C VAL A 67 44.46 8.58 -15.64
N THR A 68 44.34 9.17 -14.44
CA THR A 68 43.51 8.61 -13.38
C THR A 68 42.08 8.60 -13.92
N ALA A 69 41.56 7.42 -14.26
CA ALA A 69 40.15 7.26 -14.54
C ALA A 69 39.38 7.82 -13.34
N LEU A 70 38.52 8.82 -13.59
CA LEU A 70 37.51 9.23 -12.63
C LEU A 70 36.76 7.97 -12.17
N PRO A 71 36.49 7.78 -10.86
CA PRO A 71 35.60 6.73 -10.44
C PRO A 71 34.27 6.95 -11.18
N THR A 72 33.86 5.93 -11.92
CA THR A 72 32.54 5.86 -12.55
C THR A 72 31.53 5.95 -11.40
N ILE A 73 30.95 7.14 -11.20
CA ILE A 73 29.78 7.28 -10.36
C ILE A 73 28.71 6.43 -11.04
N PRO A 74 28.10 5.43 -10.39
CA PRO A 74 26.91 4.78 -10.91
C PRO A 74 25.80 5.84 -10.96
N VAL A 75 25.65 6.51 -12.10
CA VAL A 75 24.44 7.26 -12.41
C VAL A 75 23.48 6.25 -13.02
N GLU A 76 22.60 5.72 -12.19
CA GLU A 76 21.16 5.73 -12.48
C GLU A 76 20.40 5.46 -11.18
N GLN A 77 20.13 6.52 -10.40
CA GLN A 77 18.91 6.51 -9.60
C GLN A 77 17.75 6.75 -10.59
N GLY A 78 17.46 5.71 -11.37
CA GLY A 78 16.30 5.63 -12.21
C GLY A 78 15.04 5.59 -11.35
N VAL A 79 13.91 5.92 -11.97
CA VAL A 79 12.57 5.67 -11.43
C VAL A 79 12.58 4.30 -10.74
N PRO A 80 12.08 4.17 -9.50
CA PRO A 80 12.06 2.90 -8.81
C PRO A 80 11.47 1.83 -9.73
N ALA A 81 12.29 0.86 -10.12
CA ALA A 81 11.88 -0.14 -11.08
C ALA A 81 10.76 -0.98 -10.45
N VAL A 82 9.62 -1.08 -11.14
CA VAL A 82 8.58 -2.05 -10.81
C VAL A 82 9.23 -3.43 -10.90
N PRO A 83 9.28 -4.22 -9.81
CA PRO A 83 9.88 -5.55 -9.88
C PRO A 83 9.07 -6.43 -10.84
N PRO A 84 9.66 -7.41 -11.52
CA PRO A 84 8.90 -8.28 -12.40
C PRO A 84 7.80 -9.02 -11.61
N ALA A 85 6.62 -9.16 -12.23
CA ALA A 85 5.49 -9.88 -11.66
C ALA A 85 5.92 -11.31 -11.25
N PRO A 86 5.72 -11.71 -9.98
CA PRO A 86 5.93 -13.08 -9.57
C PRO A 86 4.92 -14.02 -10.24
N ASN A 87 5.31 -15.27 -10.42
CA ASN A 87 4.41 -16.35 -10.82
C ASN A 87 4.27 -17.40 -9.71
N ARG A 88 3.51 -18.46 -9.98
CA ARG A 88 3.25 -19.54 -9.03
C ARG A 88 4.53 -20.19 -8.48
N ASP A 89 5.56 -20.35 -9.30
CA ASP A 89 6.81 -21.03 -8.92
C ASP A 89 7.71 -20.12 -8.06
N ASP A 90 7.44 -18.81 -8.02
CA ASP A 90 8.14 -17.87 -7.13
C ASP A 90 7.59 -17.89 -5.70
N VAL A 91 6.40 -18.46 -5.47
CA VAL A 91 5.76 -18.51 -4.14
C VAL A 91 6.60 -19.37 -3.20
N ASN A 92 7.04 -18.76 -2.10
CA ASN A 92 7.96 -19.39 -1.14
C ASN A 92 7.45 -19.36 0.31
N VAL A 93 6.22 -18.90 0.54
CA VAL A 93 5.52 -19.02 1.81
C VAL A 93 4.14 -19.64 1.61
N ASP A 94 3.62 -20.33 2.63
CA ASP A 94 2.25 -20.83 2.60
C ASP A 94 1.28 -19.70 2.98
N ALA A 95 0.31 -19.42 2.11
CA ALA A 95 -0.73 -18.44 2.38
C ALA A 95 -1.56 -18.77 3.63
N ARG A 96 -1.70 -20.06 4.01
CA ARG A 96 -2.42 -20.48 5.23
C ARG A 96 -1.83 -19.87 6.50
N ASP A 97 -0.53 -19.60 6.52
CA ASP A 97 0.12 -18.99 7.68
C ASP A 97 -0.26 -17.51 7.88
N TYR A 98 -0.86 -16.90 6.86
CA TYR A 98 -1.32 -15.50 6.86
C TYR A 98 -2.85 -15.41 6.94
N GLU A 99 -3.54 -16.55 7.00
CA GLU A 99 -4.99 -16.61 7.01
C GLU A 99 -5.56 -16.15 8.36
N GLN A 100 -6.58 -15.31 8.26
CA GLN A 100 -7.45 -14.88 9.35
C GLN A 100 -8.89 -15.35 9.07
N PRO A 101 -9.78 -15.34 10.09
CA PRO A 101 -11.17 -15.77 9.92
C PRO A 101 -11.87 -15.15 8.71
N GLY A 102 -12.69 -15.97 8.04
CA GLY A 102 -13.41 -15.55 6.84
C GLY A 102 -12.61 -15.67 5.54
N GLY A 103 -11.48 -16.37 5.54
CA GLY A 103 -10.68 -16.62 4.33
C GLY A 103 -9.95 -15.38 3.82
N GLN A 104 -9.58 -14.49 4.73
CA GLN A 104 -8.82 -13.27 4.47
C GLN A 104 -7.36 -13.52 4.80
N TYR A 105 -6.43 -12.91 4.08
CA TYR A 105 -5.00 -13.14 4.30
C TYR A 105 -4.31 -11.81 4.52
N PHE A 106 -3.77 -11.59 5.72
CA PHE A 106 -3.17 -10.31 6.10
C PHE A 106 -1.69 -10.46 6.39
N PHE A 107 -0.92 -9.48 5.94
CA PHE A 107 0.50 -9.40 6.23
C PHE A 107 0.96 -7.96 6.37
N GLN A 108 2.12 -7.79 6.99
CA GLN A 108 2.80 -6.51 7.06
C GLN A 108 4.21 -6.60 6.49
N SER A 109 4.71 -5.50 5.93
CA SER A 109 6.11 -5.39 5.51
C SER A 109 7.05 -5.46 6.73
N PRO A 110 8.33 -5.86 6.55
CA PRO A 110 9.30 -5.92 7.65
C PRO A 110 9.55 -4.56 8.31
N SER A 111 9.43 -3.46 7.53
CA SER A 111 9.52 -2.09 8.04
C SER A 111 8.37 -1.68 8.97
N GLY A 112 7.26 -2.44 8.99
CA GLY A 112 6.03 -2.07 9.68
C GLY A 112 5.29 -0.85 9.08
N ASN A 113 5.71 -0.36 7.90
CA ASN A 113 5.07 0.77 7.24
C ASN A 113 3.84 0.35 6.41
N VAL A 114 3.94 -0.78 5.70
CA VAL A 114 2.92 -1.28 4.77
C VAL A 114 2.15 -2.45 5.39
N PHE A 115 0.82 -2.41 5.30
CA PHE A 115 -0.11 -3.45 5.74
C PHE A 115 -0.97 -3.86 4.54
N CYS A 116 -1.10 -5.15 4.29
CA CYS A 116 -1.76 -5.67 3.11
C CYS A 116 -2.74 -6.78 3.46
N GLY A 117 -3.76 -6.92 2.63
CA GLY A 117 -4.81 -7.92 2.78
C GLY A 117 -5.32 -8.44 1.45
N PHE A 118 -5.48 -9.76 1.34
CA PHE A 118 -6.24 -10.41 0.28
C PHE A 118 -7.67 -10.67 0.74
N ASN A 119 -8.64 -10.42 -0.14
CA ASN A 119 -10.08 -10.60 0.12
C ASN A 119 -10.59 -9.91 1.40
N SER A 120 -10.05 -8.73 1.73
CA SER A 120 -10.43 -8.01 2.96
C SER A 120 -11.94 -7.73 2.99
N SER A 121 -12.62 -8.17 4.04
CA SER A 121 -14.05 -7.90 4.26
C SER A 121 -14.34 -6.42 4.53
N ASN A 122 -13.32 -5.65 4.92
CA ASN A 122 -13.40 -4.19 5.08
C ASN A 122 -13.35 -3.45 3.74
N ALA A 123 -13.00 -4.13 2.64
CA ALA A 123 -13.06 -3.60 1.28
C ALA A 123 -13.65 -4.64 0.30
N PRO A 124 -14.97 -4.89 0.36
CA PRO A 124 -15.65 -5.81 -0.55
C PRO A 124 -15.37 -5.45 -2.01
N GLY A 125 -15.20 -6.47 -2.86
CA GLY A 125 -14.84 -6.29 -4.27
C GLY A 125 -13.34 -6.07 -4.52
N THR A 126 -12.49 -6.17 -3.48
CA THR A 126 -11.03 -6.11 -3.60
C THR A 126 -10.42 -7.52 -3.64
N ILE A 127 -9.54 -7.76 -4.60
CA ILE A 127 -8.73 -8.99 -4.67
C ILE A 127 -7.59 -8.90 -3.66
N VAL A 128 -6.82 -7.81 -3.74
CA VAL A 128 -5.73 -7.49 -2.83
C VAL A 128 -5.60 -5.98 -2.67
N GLY A 129 -5.25 -5.51 -1.48
CA GLY A 129 -4.90 -4.12 -1.29
C GLY A 129 -3.92 -3.94 -0.15
N CYS A 130 -3.25 -2.79 -0.17
CA CYS A 130 -2.31 -2.38 0.84
C CYS A 130 -2.63 -0.96 1.30
N GLN A 131 -2.39 -0.69 2.57
CA GLN A 131 -2.36 0.64 3.16
C GLN A 131 -1.02 0.90 3.82
N VAL A 132 -0.64 2.16 3.92
CA VAL A 132 0.61 2.58 4.54
C VAL A 132 0.39 3.54 5.70
N ARG A 133 1.36 3.62 6.61
CA ARG A 133 1.39 4.69 7.62
C ARG A 133 1.83 6.01 7.00
N TYR A 134 2.87 5.97 6.16
CA TYR A 134 3.38 7.10 5.41
C TYR A 134 3.74 6.67 4.00
N SER A 135 3.41 7.51 3.01
CA SER A 135 3.86 7.35 1.63
C SER A 135 3.88 8.69 0.89
N VAL A 136 4.50 8.70 -0.28
CA VAL A 136 4.36 9.76 -1.27
C VAL A 136 2.99 9.70 -1.95
N PRO A 137 2.54 10.79 -2.60
CA PRO A 137 1.35 10.76 -3.44
C PRO A 137 1.42 9.66 -4.52
N GLY A 138 0.27 9.08 -4.82
CA GLY A 138 0.13 8.13 -5.93
C GLY A 138 0.35 8.80 -7.29
N ASN A 139 0.76 8.01 -8.29
CA ASN A 139 0.74 8.45 -9.70
C ASN A 139 -0.69 8.60 -10.27
N THR A 140 -1.69 8.06 -9.58
CA THR A 140 -3.11 8.16 -9.84
C THR A 140 -3.88 8.49 -8.55
N GLY A 141 -5.19 8.69 -8.66
CA GLY A 141 -6.03 8.98 -7.51
C GLY A 141 -5.84 10.40 -6.96
N ARG A 142 -6.29 10.61 -5.72
CA ARG A 142 -6.22 11.90 -5.04
C ARG A 142 -5.05 11.94 -4.05
N GLU A 143 -4.52 13.12 -3.80
CA GLU A 143 -3.54 13.34 -2.74
C GLU A 143 -4.21 13.24 -1.35
N CYS A 144 -3.59 12.47 -0.46
CA CYS A 144 -4.02 12.30 0.92
C CYS A 144 -3.27 13.27 1.83
N ALA A 145 -3.86 13.60 2.98
CA ALA A 145 -3.19 14.48 3.95
C ALA A 145 -1.96 13.84 4.61
N ASN A 146 -1.74 12.53 4.41
CA ASN A 146 -0.63 11.75 4.96
C ASN A 146 -0.54 11.85 6.50
N ALA A 147 -1.72 11.76 7.13
CA ALA A 147 -1.90 11.85 8.56
C ALA A 147 -2.49 10.54 9.10
N ALA A 148 -2.44 10.33 10.42
CA ALA A 148 -2.90 9.08 11.04
C ALA A 148 -4.36 8.70 10.71
N ASN A 149 -5.19 9.68 10.37
CA ASN A 149 -6.60 9.52 9.98
C ASN A 149 -6.83 9.77 8.48
N ASN A 150 -5.78 9.82 7.66
CA ASN A 150 -5.86 10.07 6.22
C ASN A 150 -4.57 9.58 5.55
N THR A 151 -4.44 8.27 5.43
CA THR A 151 -3.26 7.62 4.85
C THR A 151 -3.53 7.12 3.43
N TYR A 152 -2.44 6.87 2.70
CA TYR A 152 -2.51 6.28 1.38
C TYR A 152 -2.82 4.78 1.45
N GLY A 153 -3.53 4.31 0.44
CA GLY A 153 -3.68 2.90 0.13
C GLY A 153 -3.80 2.70 -1.37
N VAL A 154 -3.67 1.44 -1.78
CA VAL A 154 -3.84 1.01 -3.16
C VAL A 154 -4.47 -0.37 -3.16
N LYS A 155 -5.36 -0.64 -4.11
CA LYS A 155 -6.04 -1.93 -4.22
C LYS A 155 -6.25 -2.33 -5.67
N ILE A 156 -6.30 -3.63 -5.89
CA ILE A 156 -6.75 -4.25 -7.13
C ILE A 156 -8.16 -4.77 -6.89
N ASN A 157 -9.12 -4.26 -7.63
CA ASN A 157 -10.52 -4.67 -7.55
C ASN A 157 -10.75 -5.96 -8.37
N GLN A 158 -11.90 -6.61 -8.18
CA GLN A 158 -12.29 -7.85 -8.88
C GLN A 158 -12.47 -7.69 -10.40
N ASP A 159 -12.61 -6.46 -10.87
CA ASP A 159 -12.62 -6.10 -12.30
C ASP A 159 -11.21 -5.74 -12.83
N ASP A 160 -10.17 -6.11 -12.07
CA ASP A 160 -8.76 -5.86 -12.32
C ASP A 160 -8.36 -4.37 -12.35
N THR A 161 -9.26 -3.45 -11.97
CA THR A 161 -8.89 -2.03 -11.84
C THR A 161 -8.00 -1.80 -10.62
N VAL A 162 -6.93 -1.03 -10.80
CA VAL A 162 -6.04 -0.59 -9.71
C VAL A 162 -6.45 0.80 -9.26
N GLU A 163 -6.80 0.95 -7.98
CA GLU A 163 -7.27 2.21 -7.40
C GLU A 163 -6.36 2.65 -6.25
N GLN A 164 -5.78 3.85 -6.37
CA GLN A 164 -5.11 4.53 -5.28
C GLN A 164 -6.10 5.38 -4.49
N ILE A 165 -6.17 5.16 -3.18
CA ILE A 165 -7.19 5.68 -2.28
C ILE A 165 -6.59 6.41 -1.08
N CYS A 166 -7.39 7.28 -0.46
CA CYS A 166 -7.12 7.72 0.91
C CYS A 166 -8.07 7.01 1.86
N THR A 167 -7.52 6.47 2.94
CA THR A 167 -8.28 5.83 4.02
C THR A 167 -8.12 6.59 5.33
N ASN A 168 -9.20 6.66 6.09
CA ASN A 168 -9.24 7.17 7.46
C ASN A 168 -9.38 6.04 8.50
N GLN A 169 -9.34 4.78 8.08
CA GLN A 169 -9.45 3.60 8.93
C GLN A 169 -8.54 2.45 8.46
N GLY A 170 -8.37 1.44 9.32
CA GLY A 170 -7.67 0.21 8.98
C GLY A 170 -8.52 -0.70 8.08
N ILE A 171 -8.23 -0.73 6.79
CA ILE A 171 -8.89 -1.60 5.79
C ILE A 171 -8.09 -2.90 5.59
N PHE A 172 -6.77 -2.79 5.53
CA PHE A 172 -5.84 -3.89 5.21
C PHE A 172 -4.92 -4.27 6.38
N VAL A 173 -5.33 -3.96 7.61
CA VAL A 173 -4.52 -4.16 8.83
C VAL A 173 -4.82 -5.46 9.58
N GLY A 174 -5.73 -6.29 9.09
CA GLY A 174 -6.22 -7.49 9.77
C GLY A 174 -7.19 -7.21 10.91
N ASP A 175 -7.80 -8.28 11.43
CA ASP A 175 -8.63 -8.26 12.62
C ASP A 175 -7.74 -8.28 13.88
N PRO A 176 -7.79 -7.24 14.74
CA PRO A 176 -6.99 -7.20 15.96
C PRO A 176 -7.30 -8.36 16.92
N SER A 177 -8.49 -8.95 16.85
CA SER A 177 -8.88 -10.12 17.66
C SER A 177 -8.18 -11.40 17.23
N SER A 178 -7.65 -11.43 16.00
CA SER A 178 -6.89 -12.55 15.43
C SER A 178 -5.38 -12.41 15.66
N GLY A 179 -4.94 -11.36 16.36
CA GLY A 179 -3.53 -11.01 16.55
C GLY A 179 -2.99 -10.07 15.48
N GLU A 180 -1.74 -9.66 15.63
CA GLU A 180 -1.07 -8.81 14.64
C GLU A 180 -0.83 -9.59 13.32
N PRO A 181 -0.97 -8.93 12.15
CA PRO A 181 -0.63 -9.55 10.87
C PRO A 181 0.81 -10.07 10.85
N ARG A 182 1.00 -11.26 10.28
CA ARG A 182 2.33 -11.85 10.14
C ARG A 182 3.19 -11.01 9.21
N ILE A 183 4.49 -10.96 9.49
CA ILE A 183 5.46 -10.29 8.61
C ILE A 183 5.68 -11.13 7.35
N LEU A 184 5.67 -10.47 6.18
CA LEU A 184 6.17 -11.03 4.93
C LEU A 184 7.59 -10.51 4.72
N GLU A 185 8.58 -11.34 5.05
CA GLU A 185 10.01 -10.99 5.02
C GLU A 185 10.48 -10.58 3.63
N TYR A 186 11.54 -9.77 3.57
CA TYR A 186 12.10 -9.37 2.27
C TYR A 186 12.51 -10.59 1.45
N GLY A 187 12.17 -10.57 0.16
CA GLY A 187 12.35 -11.69 -0.76
C GLY A 187 11.24 -12.76 -0.69
N GLN A 188 10.31 -12.67 0.26
CA GLN A 188 9.16 -13.57 0.31
C GLN A 188 8.09 -13.17 -0.70
N VAL A 189 7.44 -14.18 -1.25
CA VAL A 189 6.33 -14.08 -2.20
C VAL A 189 5.19 -14.92 -1.69
N ILE A 190 4.05 -14.27 -1.44
CA ILE A 190 2.79 -14.91 -1.09
C ILE A 190 1.87 -14.91 -2.32
N GLY A 191 1.16 -16.02 -2.53
CA GLY A 191 0.17 -16.16 -3.60
C GLY A 191 -1.19 -16.61 -3.09
N VAL A 192 -2.26 -15.92 -3.48
CA VAL A 192 -3.65 -16.24 -3.15
C VAL A 192 -4.48 -16.18 -4.43
N THR A 193 -5.05 -17.31 -4.84
CA THR A 193 -6.00 -17.38 -5.98
C THR A 193 -5.48 -16.73 -7.29
N GLY A 194 -4.18 -16.86 -7.57
CA GLY A 194 -3.56 -16.29 -8.79
C GLY A 194 -3.12 -14.84 -8.66
N THR A 195 -3.29 -14.23 -7.48
CA THR A 195 -2.76 -12.90 -7.14
C THR A 195 -1.52 -13.06 -6.28
N PHE A 196 -0.48 -12.29 -6.56
CA PHE A 196 0.83 -12.44 -5.91
C PHE A 196 1.28 -11.13 -5.30
N CYS A 197 1.84 -11.18 -4.09
CA CYS A 197 2.55 -10.07 -3.51
C CYS A 197 3.99 -10.48 -3.15
N ARG A 198 4.94 -9.61 -3.48
CA ARG A 198 6.35 -9.76 -3.14
C ARG A 198 6.76 -8.64 -2.19
N SER A 199 7.44 -9.03 -1.12
CA SER A 199 8.09 -8.09 -0.21
C SER A 199 9.51 -7.82 -0.70
N THR A 200 9.87 -6.55 -0.88
CA THR A 200 11.20 -6.10 -1.30
C THR A 200 11.66 -4.96 -0.40
N GLU A 201 12.96 -4.67 -0.39
CA GLU A 201 13.48 -3.49 0.32
C GLU A 201 12.90 -2.17 -0.21
N GLY A 202 12.48 -2.14 -1.49
CA GLY A 202 11.83 -0.98 -2.10
C GLY A 202 10.35 -0.82 -1.75
N GLY A 203 9.70 -1.86 -1.23
CA GLY A 203 8.26 -1.86 -0.96
C GLY A 203 7.57 -3.21 -1.14
N ILE A 204 6.25 -3.20 -0.96
CA ILE A 204 5.39 -4.32 -1.35
C ILE A 204 4.93 -4.09 -2.78
N ALA A 205 5.13 -5.10 -3.62
CA ALA A 205 4.60 -5.13 -4.98
C ALA A 205 3.55 -6.23 -5.11
N CYS A 206 2.35 -5.91 -5.59
CA CYS A 206 1.26 -6.87 -5.76
C CYS A 206 0.73 -6.87 -7.20
N TYR A 207 0.32 -8.05 -7.67
CA TYR A 207 -0.02 -8.33 -9.07
C TYR A 207 -1.27 -9.18 -9.20
N SER A 208 -2.14 -8.83 -10.15
CA SER A 208 -3.22 -9.63 -10.72
C SER A 208 -3.07 -9.62 -12.25
N GLY A 209 -2.47 -10.67 -12.82
CA GLY A 209 -2.10 -10.66 -14.24
C GLY A 209 -1.11 -9.53 -14.55
N ASP A 210 -1.46 -8.68 -15.51
CA ASP A 210 -0.65 -7.51 -15.92
C ASP A 210 -0.90 -6.25 -15.08
N HIS A 211 -1.89 -6.29 -14.19
CA HIS A 211 -2.26 -5.18 -13.31
C HIS A 211 -1.55 -5.29 -11.97
N GLY A 212 -1.17 -4.16 -11.40
CA GLY A 212 -0.52 -4.18 -10.11
C GLY A 212 -0.18 -2.83 -9.52
N PHE A 213 0.54 -2.90 -8.41
CA PHE A 213 1.05 -1.73 -7.75
C PHE A 213 2.36 -2.02 -7.02
N VAL A 214 3.12 -0.95 -6.76
CA VAL A 214 4.20 -0.95 -5.77
C VAL A 214 3.94 0.17 -4.77
N ILE A 215 3.98 -0.17 -3.48
CA ILE A 215 3.75 0.80 -2.42
C ILE A 215 4.77 0.64 -1.29
N SER A 216 5.30 1.77 -0.85
CA SER A 216 6.23 1.93 0.27
C SER A 216 6.16 3.34 0.83
N ARG A 217 7.14 3.74 1.65
CA ARG A 217 7.24 5.14 2.10
C ARG A 217 7.58 6.08 0.95
N ASP A 218 8.41 5.62 0.01
CA ASP A 218 9.04 6.48 -1.00
C ASP A 218 8.47 6.19 -2.40
N ILE A 219 7.57 5.21 -2.54
CA ILE A 219 6.94 4.78 -3.80
C ILE A 219 5.44 4.58 -3.60
N ASN A 220 4.64 5.06 -4.55
CA ASN A 220 3.22 4.76 -4.65
C ASN A 220 2.80 4.78 -6.12
N ILE A 221 2.88 3.63 -6.78
CA ILE A 221 2.58 3.51 -8.21
C ILE A 221 1.59 2.38 -8.49
N ALA A 222 0.60 2.68 -9.32
CA ALA A 222 -0.36 1.74 -9.90
C ALA A 222 -0.12 1.61 -11.42
N PHE A 223 -0.31 0.42 -11.97
CA PHE A 223 -0.13 0.10 -13.39
C PHE A 223 -1.10 -0.98 -13.88
#